data_AF-Q97DK3-F1
#
_entry.id   AF-Q97DK3-F1
#
_cell.length_a   1.000
_cell.length_b   1.000
_cell.length_c   1.000
_cell.angle_alpha   90.00
_cell.angle_beta   90.00
_cell.angle_gamma   90.00
#
_symmetry.space_group_name_H-M   'P 1'
#
loop_
_entity.id
_entity.type
_entity.pdbx_description
1 polymer ?
#
loop_
_entity_poly.entity_id
_entity_poly.type
_entity_poly.pdbx_seq_one_letter_code
_entity_poly.pdbx_strand_id
1 'polypeptide(L)'
;MGISEIIRSHRKKENLTQEQVANYLNISTPAVNKWENGITYPDITLLAPLARILKIDVNTLLAFNEELTEKEVNKLGRSVGEIVEKEGYQKAFEKGSDLIKQYSSCDELILRISSILRLFLVTAKVEKKDIYEDKIIAWAEIVAASRNEKTADMAKIFLSAVYRDKKEYKKAKEILDKVPDMELGSDKKIQQLLLLESSGEFDKAYGACEEVLLYNAQESLGAMVLIIRMLLKENKFSEAEEYTQRAKKLVEVFDLGEYSKYTLELSLIKEKRDEEKAVELIRNMIDNADSMNNFMRSKLYKHRKIEVTNSLDKDRYKKIVRMSIIKDKALDFVKDDPRVKSLLK
;
A
#
# COMPACT_ATOMS: atom_id res chain seq x y z
N MET A 1 25.24 2.37 -16.09
CA MET A 1 26.36 2.49 -17.06
C MET A 1 27.64 2.62 -16.26
N GLY A 2 28.75 2.03 -16.71
CA GLY A 2 30.06 2.21 -16.06
C GLY A 2 30.80 3.43 -16.61
N ILE A 3 31.81 3.93 -15.88
CA ILE A 3 32.69 5.04 -16.32
C ILE A 3 33.25 4.83 -17.75
N SER A 4 33.59 3.59 -18.12
CA SER A 4 34.09 3.24 -19.47
C SER A 4 33.06 3.53 -20.58
N GLU A 5 31.79 3.20 -20.34
CA GLU A 5 30.68 3.45 -21.24
C GLU A 5 30.33 4.94 -21.31
N ILE A 6 30.47 5.65 -20.19
CA ILE A 6 30.23 7.10 -20.11
C ILE A 6 31.29 7.86 -20.91
N ILE A 7 32.57 7.55 -20.71
CA ILE A 7 33.67 8.14 -21.49
C ILE A 7 33.43 7.94 -22.99
N ARG A 8 33.14 6.70 -23.41
CA ARG A 8 32.93 6.37 -24.83
C ARG A 8 31.71 7.09 -25.41
N SER A 9 30.59 7.08 -24.70
CA SER A 9 29.33 7.65 -25.19
C SER A 9 29.40 9.17 -25.29
N HIS A 10 29.94 9.85 -24.28
CA HIS A 10 30.08 11.30 -24.28
C HIS A 10 31.14 11.77 -25.27
N ARG A 11 32.25 11.05 -25.42
CA ARG A 11 33.23 11.38 -26.47
C ARG A 11 32.59 11.37 -27.85
N LYS A 12 31.78 10.35 -28.14
CA LYS A 12 31.05 10.24 -29.41
C LYS A 12 30.00 11.36 -29.57
N LYS A 13 29.28 11.74 -28.51
CA LYS A 13 28.32 12.86 -28.53
C LYS A 13 29.01 14.19 -28.85
N GLU A 14 30.20 14.41 -28.33
CA GLU A 14 31.02 15.60 -28.61
C GLU A 14 31.78 15.51 -29.95
N ASN A 15 31.55 14.46 -30.75
CA ASN A 15 32.22 14.22 -32.04
C ASN A 15 33.76 14.19 -31.95
N LEU A 16 34.31 13.76 -30.82
CA LEU A 16 35.76 13.67 -30.59
C LEU A 16 36.31 12.28 -30.95
N THR A 17 37.52 12.20 -31.47
CA THR A 17 38.26 10.93 -31.62
C THR A 17 39.00 10.57 -30.32
N GLN A 18 39.38 9.30 -30.14
CA GLN A 18 40.20 8.90 -28.98
C GLN A 18 41.54 9.65 -28.96
N GLU A 19 42.11 9.92 -30.13
CA GLU A 19 43.34 10.68 -30.30
C GLU A 19 43.18 12.15 -29.89
N GLN A 20 42.06 12.78 -30.26
CA GLN A 20 41.78 14.17 -29.85
C GLN A 20 41.65 14.29 -28.32
N VAL A 21 40.95 13.35 -27.67
CA VAL A 21 40.86 13.32 -26.20
C VAL A 21 42.23 13.10 -25.57
N ALA A 22 43.04 12.20 -26.13
CA ALA A 22 44.39 11.94 -25.65
C ALA A 22 45.30 13.17 -25.75
N ASN A 23 45.21 13.90 -26.87
CA ASN A 23 45.94 15.14 -27.10
C ASN A 23 45.54 16.25 -26.13
N TYR A 24 44.24 16.45 -25.87
CA TYR A 24 43.79 17.44 -24.87
C TYR A 24 44.30 17.14 -23.45
N LEU A 25 44.49 15.87 -23.12
CA LEU A 25 44.93 15.41 -21.81
C LEU A 25 46.45 15.18 -21.72
N ASN A 26 47.20 15.39 -22.80
CA ASN A 26 48.63 15.08 -22.90
C ASN A 26 48.96 13.63 -22.49
N ILE A 27 48.16 12.67 -22.97
CA ILE A 27 48.34 11.23 -22.73
C ILE A 27 48.39 10.47 -24.07
N SER A 28 48.65 9.17 -24.02
CA SER A 28 48.65 8.33 -25.21
C SER A 28 47.23 7.89 -25.61
N THR A 29 46.94 7.84 -26.92
CA THR A 29 45.68 7.31 -27.46
C THR A 29 45.31 5.91 -26.94
N PRO A 30 46.25 4.95 -26.76
CA PRO A 30 45.96 3.67 -26.13
C PRO A 30 45.44 3.77 -24.69
N ALA A 31 45.80 4.80 -23.94
CA ALA A 31 45.27 5.01 -22.59
C ALA A 31 43.75 5.26 -22.63
N VAL A 32 43.30 6.16 -23.51
CA VAL A 32 41.87 6.44 -23.74
C VAL A 32 41.14 5.18 -24.22
N ASN A 33 41.76 4.39 -25.10
CA ASN A 33 41.19 3.12 -25.56
C ASN A 33 41.00 2.11 -24.42
N LYS A 34 41.99 1.98 -23.53
CA LYS A 34 41.91 1.11 -22.34
C LYS A 34 40.82 1.57 -21.38
N TRP A 35 40.64 2.89 -21.18
CA TRP A 35 39.55 3.43 -20.37
C TRP A 35 38.19 3.10 -20.95
N GLU A 36 37.98 3.35 -22.25
CA GLU A 36 36.71 3.09 -22.91
C GLU A 36 36.37 1.59 -22.96
N ASN A 37 37.35 0.70 -22.86
CA ASN A 37 37.18 -0.75 -22.79
C ASN A 37 37.14 -1.30 -21.35
N GLY A 38 37.24 -0.43 -20.33
CA GLY A 38 37.21 -0.84 -18.92
C GLY A 38 38.44 -1.64 -18.46
N ILE A 39 39.56 -1.55 -19.18
CA ILE A 39 40.81 -2.25 -18.85
C ILE A 39 41.58 -1.51 -17.77
N THR A 40 41.58 -0.17 -17.81
CA THR A 40 42.18 0.71 -16.80
C THR A 40 41.25 1.89 -16.51
N TYR A 41 41.53 2.66 -15.46
CA TYR A 41 40.79 3.89 -15.14
C TYR A 41 41.64 5.13 -15.39
N PRO A 42 41.03 6.30 -15.65
CA PRO A 42 41.73 7.58 -15.62
C PRO A 42 42.32 7.82 -14.23
N ASP A 43 43.50 8.42 -14.17
CA ASP A 43 44.06 8.89 -12.92
C ASP A 43 43.16 9.97 -12.28
N ILE A 44 43.13 10.07 -10.95
CA ILE A 44 42.29 11.03 -10.23
C ILE A 44 42.53 12.48 -10.69
N THR A 45 43.77 12.81 -11.06
CA THR A 45 44.14 14.14 -11.59
C THR A 45 43.56 14.43 -12.97
N LEU A 46 43.20 13.39 -13.73
CA LEU A 46 42.64 13.49 -15.07
C LEU A 46 41.11 13.53 -15.08
N LEU A 47 40.43 13.25 -13.97
CA LEU A 47 38.96 13.21 -13.92
C LEU A 47 38.31 14.56 -14.24
N ALA A 48 38.75 15.64 -13.61
CA ALA A 48 38.19 16.98 -13.85
C ALA A 48 38.49 17.49 -15.28
N PRO A 49 39.73 17.38 -15.81
CA PRO A 49 40.00 17.70 -17.22
C PRO A 49 39.18 16.86 -18.20
N LEU A 50 39.08 15.54 -17.98
CA LEU A 50 38.30 14.64 -18.83
C LEU A 50 36.82 14.99 -18.82
N ALA A 51 36.23 15.27 -17.65
CA ALA A 51 34.84 15.69 -17.52
C ALA A 51 34.55 16.97 -18.33
N ARG A 52 35.44 17.98 -18.28
CA ARG A 52 35.31 19.22 -19.07
C ARG A 52 35.33 18.97 -20.58
N ILE A 53 36.23 18.11 -21.06
CA ILE A 53 36.31 17.74 -22.49
C ILE A 53 35.01 17.05 -22.95
N LEU A 54 34.45 16.20 -22.08
CA LEU A 54 33.24 15.44 -22.34
C LEU A 54 31.94 16.22 -22.07
N LYS A 55 32.06 17.50 -21.67
CA LYS A 55 30.95 18.40 -21.28
C LYS A 55 29.99 17.77 -20.25
N ILE A 56 30.57 17.11 -19.26
CA ILE A 56 29.85 16.56 -18.10
C ILE A 56 30.55 16.99 -16.82
N ASP A 57 29.86 16.87 -15.69
CA ASP A 57 30.50 16.96 -14.38
C ASP A 57 31.20 15.63 -14.00
N VAL A 58 32.01 15.68 -12.93
CA VAL A 58 32.76 14.51 -12.46
C VAL A 58 31.85 13.43 -11.87
N ASN A 59 30.68 13.76 -11.31
CA ASN A 59 29.73 12.78 -10.80
C ASN A 59 29.17 11.94 -11.95
N THR A 60 28.72 12.60 -13.01
CA THR A 60 28.27 11.96 -14.24
C THR A 60 29.39 11.09 -14.83
N LEU A 61 30.63 11.59 -14.90
CA LEU A 61 31.78 10.81 -15.39
C LEU A 61 31.99 9.52 -14.60
N LEU A 62 31.93 9.60 -13.27
CA LEU A 62 32.12 8.47 -12.36
C LEU A 62 30.91 7.51 -12.31
N ALA A 63 29.89 7.75 -13.13
CA ALA A 63 28.60 7.05 -13.03
C ALA A 63 28.01 7.13 -11.61
N PHE A 64 28.29 8.21 -10.89
CA PHE A 64 27.69 8.47 -9.59
C PHE A 64 26.22 8.78 -9.81
N ASN A 65 25.39 7.78 -9.54
CA ASN A 65 23.96 7.93 -9.50
C ASN A 65 23.57 8.16 -8.04
N GLU A 66 23.14 9.37 -7.70
CA GLU A 66 22.72 9.72 -6.33
C GLU A 66 21.59 8.82 -5.84
N GLU A 67 20.70 8.43 -6.76
CA GLU A 67 19.50 7.68 -6.46
C GLU A 67 19.51 6.35 -7.22
N LEU A 68 19.58 5.25 -6.47
CA LEU A 68 19.38 3.92 -7.03
C LEU A 68 17.97 3.81 -7.60
N THR A 69 17.84 3.23 -8.78
CA THR A 69 16.52 2.88 -9.30
C THR A 69 15.89 1.79 -8.43
N GLU A 70 14.56 1.72 -8.39
CA GLU A 70 13.84 0.68 -7.66
C GLU A 70 14.32 -0.74 -8.04
N LYS A 71 14.65 -0.96 -9.32
CA LYS A 71 15.18 -2.23 -9.82
C LYS A 71 16.55 -2.56 -9.24
N GLU A 72 17.42 -1.57 -9.09
CA GLU A 72 18.74 -1.72 -8.50
C GLU A 72 18.63 -1.97 -6.99
N VAL A 73 17.79 -1.20 -6.28
CA VAL A 73 17.49 -1.44 -4.86
C VAL A 73 17.00 -2.87 -4.65
N ASN A 74 16.05 -3.33 -5.47
CA ASN A 74 15.52 -4.69 -5.42
C ASN A 74 16.60 -5.75 -5.66
N LYS A 75 17.48 -5.53 -6.65
CA LYS A 75 18.57 -6.45 -7.00
C LYS A 75 19.61 -6.54 -5.88
N LEU A 76 20.01 -5.41 -5.31
CA LEU A 76 20.96 -5.35 -4.20
C LEU A 76 20.38 -5.98 -2.93
N GLY A 77 19.12 -5.70 -2.60
CA GLY A 77 18.45 -6.36 -1.49
C GLY A 77 18.39 -7.88 -1.68
N ARG A 78 18.01 -8.36 -2.87
CA ARG A 78 17.96 -9.81 -3.16
C ARG A 78 19.32 -10.47 -3.00
N SER A 79 20.41 -9.83 -3.44
CA SER A 79 21.75 -10.42 -3.31
C SER A 79 22.16 -10.62 -1.86
N VAL A 80 21.76 -9.72 -0.94
CA VAL A 80 21.96 -9.92 0.51
C VAL A 80 21.21 -11.15 1.01
N GLY A 81 19.96 -11.34 0.59
CA GLY A 81 19.16 -12.52 0.95
C GLY A 81 19.77 -13.83 0.45
N GLU A 82 20.24 -13.86 -0.80
CA GLU A 82 20.91 -15.05 -1.38
C GLU A 82 22.20 -15.44 -0.64
N ILE A 83 22.93 -14.47 -0.07
CA ILE A 83 24.14 -14.73 0.71
C ILE A 83 23.79 -15.43 2.02
N VAL A 84 22.63 -15.15 2.63
CA VAL A 84 22.21 -15.84 3.87
C VAL A 84 22.14 -17.34 3.64
N GLU A 85 21.56 -17.77 2.51
CA GLU A 85 21.40 -19.18 2.17
C GLU A 85 22.72 -19.86 1.81
N LYS A 86 23.59 -19.17 1.05
CA LYS A 86 24.83 -19.77 0.51
C LYS A 86 25.99 -19.73 1.49
N GLU A 87 26.07 -18.67 2.29
CA GLU A 87 27.27 -18.32 3.05
C GLU A 87 26.99 -18.00 4.53
N GLY A 88 25.72 -17.93 4.92
CA GLY A 88 25.28 -17.70 6.29
C GLY A 88 25.02 -16.23 6.62
N TYR A 89 24.32 -16.03 7.74
CA TYR A 89 23.79 -14.74 8.15
C TYR A 89 24.88 -13.68 8.37
N GLN A 90 26.00 -14.04 9.02
CA GLN A 90 27.06 -13.09 9.34
C GLN A 90 27.64 -12.43 8.07
N LYS A 91 27.94 -13.23 7.04
CA LYS A 91 28.44 -12.72 5.76
C LYS A 91 27.41 -11.87 5.03
N ALA A 92 26.14 -12.24 5.10
CA ALA A 92 25.06 -11.42 4.55
C ALA A 92 24.95 -10.06 5.28
N PHE A 93 25.12 -10.06 6.60
CA PHE A 93 25.13 -8.84 7.40
C PHE A 93 26.32 -7.94 7.06
N GLU A 94 27.52 -8.50 6.90
CA GLU A 94 28.72 -7.76 6.46
C GLU A 94 28.47 -7.14 5.07
N LYS A 95 27.97 -7.92 4.12
CA LYS A 95 27.63 -7.41 2.78
C LYS A 95 26.57 -6.31 2.81
N GLY A 96 25.51 -6.49 3.60
CA GLY A 96 24.46 -5.50 3.77
C GLY A 96 25.00 -4.20 4.38
N SER A 97 25.88 -4.32 5.38
CA SER A 97 26.57 -3.18 6.01
C SER A 97 27.41 -2.40 5.00
N ASP A 98 28.17 -3.10 4.15
CA ASP A 98 28.99 -2.48 3.12
C ASP A 98 28.15 -1.75 2.07
N LEU A 99 27.02 -2.33 1.67
CA LEU A 99 26.09 -1.69 0.75
C LEU A 99 25.44 -0.44 1.37
N ILE A 100 25.00 -0.51 2.63
CA ILE A 100 24.49 0.66 3.36
C ILE A 100 25.55 1.76 3.45
N LYS A 101 26.80 1.39 3.73
CA LYS A 101 27.92 2.34 3.77
C LYS A 101 28.17 2.98 2.40
N GLN A 102 28.09 2.19 1.33
CA GLN A 102 28.29 2.66 -0.04
C GLN A 102 27.17 3.58 -0.52
N TYR A 103 25.93 3.32 -0.10
CA TYR A 103 24.72 4.03 -0.52
C TYR A 103 24.01 4.66 0.68
N SER A 104 24.76 5.38 1.52
CA SER A 104 24.27 5.92 2.80
C SER A 104 23.18 6.98 2.69
N SER A 105 22.96 7.52 1.49
CA SER A 105 21.88 8.47 1.17
C SER A 105 20.60 7.80 0.66
N CYS A 106 20.62 6.49 0.38
CA CYS A 106 19.49 5.78 -0.22
C CYS A 106 18.64 5.11 0.86
N ASP A 107 17.64 5.85 1.36
CA ASP A 107 16.70 5.39 2.39
C ASP A 107 16.02 4.06 2.01
N GLU A 108 15.63 3.90 0.74
CA GLU A 108 14.97 2.69 0.25
C GLU A 108 15.88 1.48 0.36
N LEU A 109 17.16 1.62 0.01
CA LEU A 109 18.11 0.52 0.12
C LEU A 109 18.39 0.19 1.58
N ILE A 110 18.59 1.20 2.42
CA ILE A 110 18.83 1.03 3.85
C ILE A 110 17.67 0.26 4.48
N LEU A 111 16.43 0.68 4.24
CA LEU A 111 15.25 0.01 4.77
C LEU A 111 15.08 -1.40 4.19
N ARG A 112 15.36 -1.60 2.89
CA ARG A 112 15.27 -2.92 2.25
C ARG A 112 16.27 -3.92 2.82
N ILE A 113 17.53 -3.52 2.97
CA ILE A 113 18.57 -4.36 3.57
C ILE A 113 18.23 -4.65 5.03
N SER A 114 17.82 -3.64 5.79
CA SER A 114 17.39 -3.77 7.20
C SER A 114 16.26 -4.78 7.35
N SER A 115 15.26 -4.72 6.48
CA SER A 115 14.10 -5.62 6.46
C SER A 115 14.49 -7.07 6.15
N ILE A 116 15.35 -7.28 5.13
CA ILE A 116 15.83 -8.61 4.74
C ILE A 116 16.67 -9.22 5.86
N LEU A 117 17.63 -8.48 6.41
CA LEU A 117 18.46 -8.96 7.50
C LEU A 117 17.59 -9.27 8.73
N ARG A 118 16.62 -8.42 9.07
CA ARG A 118 15.69 -8.71 10.18
C ARG A 118 14.92 -10.00 9.96
N LEU A 119 14.36 -10.21 8.75
CA LEU A 119 13.60 -11.40 8.40
C LEU A 119 14.39 -12.69 8.69
N PHE A 120 15.64 -12.74 8.25
CA PHE A 120 16.50 -13.90 8.49
C PHE A 120 17.01 -13.98 9.93
N LEU A 121 17.26 -12.85 10.60
CA LEU A 121 17.72 -12.83 11.99
C LEU A 121 16.72 -13.47 12.95
N VAL A 122 15.41 -13.32 12.67
CA VAL A 122 14.35 -13.89 13.52
C VAL A 122 14.46 -15.41 13.59
N THR A 123 14.79 -16.07 12.47
CA THR A 123 14.85 -17.54 12.35
C THR A 123 16.27 -18.10 12.46
N ALA A 124 17.31 -17.27 12.32
CA ALA A 124 18.70 -17.70 12.36
C ALA A 124 19.15 -18.13 13.77
N LYS A 125 19.89 -19.24 13.83
CA LYS A 125 20.65 -19.66 15.02
C LYS A 125 22.03 -18.99 15.01
N VAL A 126 22.06 -17.71 15.34
CA VAL A 126 23.30 -16.91 15.39
C VAL A 126 23.62 -16.50 16.82
N GLU A 127 24.90 -16.54 17.17
CA GLU A 127 25.39 -15.94 18.41
C GLU A 127 25.26 -14.41 18.36
N LYS A 128 25.06 -13.77 19.52
CA LYS A 128 25.01 -12.30 19.65
C LYS A 128 23.96 -11.63 18.76
N LYS A 129 22.78 -12.26 18.64
CA LYS A 129 21.62 -11.74 17.88
C LYS A 129 21.32 -10.27 18.16
N ASP A 130 21.44 -9.84 19.42
CA ASP A 130 21.17 -8.47 19.86
C ASP A 130 22.06 -7.44 19.15
N ILE A 131 23.34 -7.75 18.89
CA ILE A 131 24.26 -6.82 18.20
C ILE A 131 23.81 -6.53 16.78
N TYR A 132 23.34 -7.56 16.07
CA TYR A 132 22.81 -7.40 14.72
C TYR A 132 21.49 -6.64 14.74
N GLU A 133 20.62 -6.96 15.69
CA GLU A 133 19.33 -6.31 15.85
C GLU A 133 19.46 -4.82 16.18
N ASP A 134 20.33 -4.44 17.10
CA ASP A 134 20.56 -3.05 17.48
C ASP A 134 21.10 -2.22 16.31
N LYS A 135 21.97 -2.80 15.47
CA LYS A 135 22.43 -2.14 14.23
C LYS A 135 21.31 -1.97 13.21
N ILE A 136 20.46 -2.98 13.03
CA ILE A 136 19.31 -2.90 12.12
C ILE A 136 18.33 -1.82 12.59
N ILE A 137 18.08 -1.74 13.90
CA ILE A 137 17.26 -0.69 14.51
C ILE A 137 17.87 0.68 14.22
N ALA A 138 19.17 0.87 14.46
CA ALA A 138 19.84 2.15 14.21
C ALA A 138 19.74 2.59 12.74
N TRP A 139 19.88 1.67 11.78
CA TRP A 139 19.67 1.98 10.36
C TRP A 139 18.23 2.40 10.06
N ALA A 140 17.24 1.69 10.60
CA ALA A 140 15.85 2.03 10.40
C ALA A 140 15.47 3.35 11.10
N GLU A 141 16.08 3.70 12.23
CA GLU A 141 15.88 4.98 12.92
C GLU A 141 16.40 6.16 12.11
N ILE A 142 17.54 6.00 11.42
CA ILE A 142 18.06 7.00 10.47
C ILE A 142 17.04 7.24 9.36
N VAL A 143 16.50 6.17 8.76
CA VAL A 143 15.49 6.27 7.70
C VAL A 143 14.18 6.87 8.21
N ALA A 144 13.74 6.50 9.41
CA ALA A 144 12.52 7.03 10.02
C ALA A 144 12.57 8.55 10.30
N ALA A 145 13.78 9.12 10.37
CA ALA A 145 14.02 10.55 10.53
C ALA A 145 14.35 11.27 9.20
N SER A 146 14.30 10.57 8.07
CA SER A 146 14.63 11.15 6.76
C SER A 146 13.52 12.06 6.24
N ARG A 147 13.84 12.84 5.19
CA ARG A 147 12.89 13.74 4.52
C ARG A 147 11.98 13.02 3.52
N ASN A 148 12.29 11.77 3.19
CA ASN A 148 11.46 10.96 2.29
C ASN A 148 10.29 10.39 3.09
N GLU A 149 9.20 11.15 3.18
CA GLU A 149 8.06 10.86 4.06
C GLU A 149 7.55 9.43 3.91
N LYS A 150 7.36 8.97 2.66
CA LYS A 150 6.90 7.62 2.36
C LYS A 150 7.84 6.54 2.92
N THR A 151 9.14 6.65 2.65
CA THR A 151 10.12 5.65 3.11
C THR A 151 10.34 5.75 4.62
N ALA A 152 10.30 6.96 5.18
CA ALA A 152 10.37 7.20 6.61
C ALA A 152 9.19 6.58 7.36
N ASP A 153 7.98 6.65 6.81
CA ASP A 153 6.79 6.03 7.39
C ASP A 153 6.84 4.50 7.34
N MET A 154 7.33 3.93 6.24
CA MET A 154 7.61 2.49 6.18
C MET A 154 8.64 2.07 7.24
N ALA A 155 9.67 2.88 7.48
CA ALA A 155 10.64 2.62 8.54
C ALA A 155 10.04 2.70 9.95
N LYS A 156 9.11 3.63 10.22
CA LYS A 156 8.37 3.71 11.49
C LYS A 156 7.49 2.47 11.71
N ILE A 157 6.81 1.98 10.67
CA ILE A 157 6.03 0.73 10.71
C ILE A 157 6.96 -0.47 11.00
N PHE A 158 8.09 -0.54 10.32
CA PHE A 158 9.11 -1.57 10.57
C PHE A 158 9.61 -1.54 12.02
N LEU A 159 9.98 -0.36 12.54
CA LEU A 159 10.45 -0.19 13.92
C LEU A 159 9.36 -0.55 14.94
N SER A 160 8.09 -0.19 14.68
CA SER A 160 6.97 -0.61 15.53
C SER A 160 6.90 -2.13 15.64
N ALA A 161 7.08 -2.86 14.53
CA ALA A 161 7.10 -4.33 14.55
C ALA A 161 8.28 -4.87 15.37
N VAL A 162 9.48 -4.31 15.19
CA VAL A 162 10.68 -4.72 15.94
C VAL A 162 10.49 -4.47 17.45
N TYR A 163 10.03 -3.28 17.84
CA TYR A 163 9.79 -2.97 19.25
C TYR A 163 8.69 -3.83 19.88
N ARG A 164 7.64 -4.16 19.12
CA ARG A 164 6.62 -5.11 19.57
C ARG A 164 7.21 -6.50 19.83
N ASP A 165 8.04 -7.01 18.94
CA ASP A 165 8.69 -8.33 19.10
C ASP A 165 9.63 -8.35 20.32
N LYS A 166 10.28 -7.22 20.62
CA LYS A 166 11.07 -6.99 21.85
C LYS A 166 10.21 -6.77 23.12
N LYS A 167 8.87 -6.79 23.00
CA LYS A 167 7.90 -6.51 24.07
C LYS A 167 7.98 -5.07 24.62
N GLU A 168 8.55 -4.15 23.85
CA GLU A 168 8.63 -2.72 24.16
C GLU A 168 7.39 -1.98 23.64
N TYR A 169 6.20 -2.41 24.09
CA TYR A 169 4.91 -1.99 23.51
C TYR A 169 4.68 -0.47 23.52
N LYS A 170 5.15 0.22 24.57
CA LYS A 170 5.02 1.68 24.66
C LYS A 170 5.78 2.38 23.52
N LYS A 171 7.03 1.98 23.27
CA LYS A 171 7.84 2.53 22.18
C LYS A 171 7.27 2.17 20.82
N ALA A 172 6.81 0.92 20.65
CA ALA A 172 6.16 0.46 19.44
C ALA A 172 4.93 1.34 19.10
N LYS A 173 4.12 1.67 20.11
CA LYS A 173 2.98 2.57 19.94
C LYS A 173 3.40 3.99 19.58
N GLU A 174 4.33 4.57 20.35
CA GLU A 174 4.79 5.96 20.15
C GLU A 174 5.36 6.20 18.75
N ILE A 175 6.04 5.20 18.17
CA ILE A 175 6.58 5.33 16.80
C ILE A 175 5.49 5.15 15.74
N LEU A 176 4.55 4.23 15.97
CA LEU A 176 3.45 3.97 15.04
C LEU A 176 2.44 5.13 14.97
N ASP A 177 2.21 5.82 16.09
CA ASP A 177 1.32 6.99 16.18
C ASP A 177 1.85 8.19 15.35
N LYS A 178 3.13 8.19 14.96
CA LYS A 178 3.74 9.22 14.09
C LYS A 178 3.47 8.99 12.60
N VAL A 179 2.91 7.85 12.21
CA VAL A 179 2.60 7.55 10.81
C VAL A 179 1.20 8.11 10.48
N PRO A 180 1.02 8.92 9.42
CA PRO A 180 -0.30 9.41 9.02
C PRO A 180 -1.26 8.29 8.58
N ASP A 181 -2.56 8.43 8.87
CA ASP A 181 -3.56 7.41 8.51
C ASP A 181 -3.81 7.30 7.00
N MET A 182 -3.54 8.36 6.23
CA MET A 182 -3.90 8.43 4.81
C MET A 182 -2.89 7.77 3.86
N GLU A 183 -1.64 7.54 4.27
CA GLU A 183 -0.57 7.12 3.33
C GLU A 183 -0.32 5.61 3.27
N LEU A 184 -0.46 4.90 4.40
CA LEU A 184 -0.13 3.46 4.53
C LEU A 184 -1.24 2.70 5.28
N GLY A 185 -2.49 3.12 5.09
CA GLY A 185 -3.64 2.75 5.93
C GLY A 185 -3.78 1.26 6.23
N SER A 186 -3.49 0.36 5.29
CA SER A 186 -3.54 -1.09 5.54
C SER A 186 -2.41 -1.59 6.46
N ASP A 187 -1.17 -1.16 6.21
CA ASP A 187 0.01 -1.66 6.92
C ASP A 187 0.06 -1.12 8.35
N LYS A 188 -0.24 0.17 8.54
CA LYS A 188 -0.35 0.78 9.86
C LYS A 188 -1.43 0.08 10.69
N LYS A 189 -2.60 -0.17 10.11
CA LYS A 189 -3.73 -0.80 10.81
C LYS A 189 -3.41 -2.24 11.22
N ILE A 190 -2.73 -3.00 10.36
CA ILE A 190 -2.23 -4.34 10.70
C ILE A 190 -1.24 -4.26 11.88
N GLN A 191 -0.29 -3.32 11.87
CA GLN A 191 0.64 -3.19 13.00
C GLN A 191 -0.06 -2.78 14.30
N GLN A 192 -1.07 -1.90 14.24
CA GLN A 192 -1.87 -1.53 15.41
C GLN A 192 -2.59 -2.76 16.00
N LEU A 193 -3.20 -3.60 15.15
CA LEU A 193 -3.86 -4.83 15.56
C LEU A 193 -2.88 -5.80 16.24
N LEU A 194 -1.74 -6.06 15.60
CA LEU A 194 -0.72 -6.95 16.14
C LEU A 194 -0.13 -6.42 17.46
N LEU A 195 -0.02 -5.10 17.61
CA LEU A 195 0.42 -4.47 18.85
C LEU A 195 -0.60 -4.66 19.99
N LEU A 196 -1.90 -4.47 19.71
CA LEU A 196 -2.97 -4.73 20.69
C LEU A 196 -2.99 -6.20 21.13
N GLU A 197 -2.86 -7.13 20.18
CA GLU A 197 -2.76 -8.57 20.47
C GLU A 197 -1.53 -8.87 21.35
N SER A 198 -0.35 -8.38 20.93
CA SER A 198 0.91 -8.69 21.61
C SER A 198 1.01 -8.07 23.00
N SER A 199 0.33 -6.95 23.25
CA SER A 199 0.24 -6.29 24.56
C SER A 199 -0.81 -6.90 25.49
N GLY A 200 -1.57 -7.89 25.03
CA GLY A 200 -2.64 -8.55 25.79
C GLY A 200 -3.95 -7.77 25.84
N GLU A 201 -4.09 -6.70 25.06
CA GLU A 201 -5.31 -5.88 24.97
C GLU A 201 -6.35 -6.53 24.02
N PHE A 202 -6.69 -7.80 24.24
CA PHE A 202 -7.47 -8.63 23.31
C PHE A 202 -8.84 -8.06 22.95
N ASP A 203 -9.59 -7.49 23.90
CA ASP A 203 -10.90 -6.88 23.60
C ASP A 203 -10.79 -5.74 22.58
N LYS A 204 -9.73 -4.93 22.68
CA LYS A 204 -9.47 -3.85 21.71
C LYS A 204 -9.03 -4.43 20.37
N ALA A 205 -8.18 -5.46 20.39
CA ALA A 205 -7.73 -6.14 19.17
C ALA A 205 -8.93 -6.74 18.39
N TYR A 206 -9.83 -7.45 19.09
CA TYR A 206 -11.05 -7.98 18.48
C TYR A 206 -11.93 -6.87 17.91
N GLY A 207 -12.22 -5.82 18.68
CA GLY A 207 -13.05 -4.71 18.21
C GLY A 207 -12.49 -4.03 16.95
N ALA A 208 -11.17 -3.88 16.87
CA ALA A 208 -10.50 -3.32 15.70
C ALA A 208 -10.52 -4.27 14.50
N CYS A 209 -10.35 -5.59 14.69
CA CYS A 209 -10.53 -6.58 13.63
C CYS A 209 -11.96 -6.59 13.08
N GLU A 210 -12.96 -6.54 13.97
CA GLU A 210 -14.38 -6.48 13.62
C GLU A 210 -14.70 -5.21 12.81
N GLU A 211 -14.09 -4.08 13.13
CA GLU A 211 -14.20 -2.84 12.35
C GLU A 211 -13.57 -2.95 10.97
N VAL A 212 -12.41 -3.62 10.83
CA VAL A 212 -11.82 -3.93 9.52
C VAL A 212 -12.75 -4.80 8.68
N LEU A 213 -13.32 -5.85 9.29
CA LEU A 213 -14.26 -6.75 8.60
C LEU A 213 -15.49 -5.99 8.08
N LEU A 214 -16.11 -5.15 8.93
CA LEU A 214 -17.28 -4.37 8.55
C LEU A 214 -16.95 -3.38 7.43
N TYR A 215 -15.86 -2.62 7.57
CA TYR A 215 -15.42 -1.65 6.57
C TYR A 215 -15.17 -2.33 5.20
N ASN A 216 -14.42 -3.43 5.19
CA ASN A 216 -14.10 -4.14 3.95
C ASN A 216 -15.34 -4.74 3.27
N ALA A 217 -16.31 -5.22 4.06
CA ALA A 217 -17.58 -5.71 3.54
C ALA A 217 -18.39 -4.58 2.89
N GLN A 218 -18.43 -3.40 3.52
CA GLN A 218 -19.12 -2.21 3.00
C GLN A 218 -18.47 -1.68 1.72
N GLU A 219 -17.14 -1.57 1.68
CA GLU A 219 -16.40 -1.15 0.47
C GLU A 219 -16.60 -2.13 -0.68
N SER A 220 -16.54 -3.44 -0.39
CA SER A 220 -16.79 -4.49 -1.39
C SER A 220 -18.20 -4.41 -1.94
N LEU A 221 -19.20 -4.21 -1.08
CA LEU A 221 -20.60 -4.03 -1.49
C LEU A 221 -20.77 -2.77 -2.34
N GLY A 222 -20.16 -1.64 -1.95
CA GLY A 222 -20.19 -0.39 -2.70
C GLY A 222 -19.61 -0.53 -4.11
N ALA A 223 -18.46 -1.20 -4.23
CA ALA A 223 -17.85 -1.49 -5.53
C ALA A 223 -18.76 -2.39 -6.40
N MET A 224 -19.36 -3.43 -5.83
CA MET A 224 -20.32 -4.29 -6.54
C MET A 224 -21.53 -3.50 -7.04
N VAL A 225 -22.10 -2.58 -6.22
CA VAL A 225 -23.21 -1.71 -6.63
C VAL A 225 -22.83 -0.83 -7.83
N LEU A 226 -21.62 -0.27 -7.84
CA LEU A 226 -21.13 0.51 -8.97
C LEU A 226 -20.98 -0.33 -10.24
N ILE A 227 -20.44 -1.55 -10.11
CA ILE A 227 -20.32 -2.49 -11.24
C ILE A 227 -21.71 -2.84 -11.80
N ILE A 228 -22.66 -3.22 -10.94
CA ILE A 228 -24.04 -3.51 -11.34
C ILE A 228 -24.63 -2.33 -12.12
N ARG A 229 -24.45 -1.10 -11.61
CA ARG A 229 -24.93 0.11 -12.27
C ARG A 229 -24.30 0.33 -13.64
N MET A 230 -23.01 0.05 -13.81
CA MET A 230 -22.33 0.17 -15.12
C MET A 230 -22.81 -0.90 -16.10
N LEU A 231 -22.93 -2.16 -15.66
CA LEU A 231 -23.44 -3.26 -16.48
C LEU A 231 -24.87 -2.99 -16.98
N LEU A 232 -25.72 -2.45 -16.11
CA LEU A 232 -27.08 -2.06 -16.47
C LEU A 232 -27.10 -0.97 -17.56
N LYS A 233 -26.25 0.06 -17.46
CA LYS A 233 -26.11 1.10 -18.50
C LYS A 233 -25.61 0.54 -19.84
N GLU A 234 -24.82 -0.52 -19.79
CA GLU A 234 -24.33 -1.24 -20.98
C GLU A 234 -25.34 -2.29 -21.50
N ASN A 235 -26.53 -2.39 -20.91
CA ASN A 235 -27.55 -3.41 -21.21
C ASN A 235 -27.09 -4.86 -20.99
N LYS A 236 -26.08 -5.08 -20.14
CA LYS A 236 -25.55 -6.41 -19.77
C LYS A 236 -26.32 -7.01 -18.60
N PHE A 237 -27.60 -7.27 -18.80
CA PHE A 237 -28.51 -7.67 -17.72
C PHE A 237 -28.15 -9.00 -17.04
N SER A 238 -27.69 -9.99 -17.80
CA SER A 238 -27.30 -11.30 -17.24
C SER A 238 -26.11 -11.18 -16.27
N GLU A 239 -25.10 -10.39 -16.63
CA GLU A 239 -23.94 -10.13 -15.77
C GLU A 239 -24.34 -9.31 -14.54
N ALA A 240 -25.20 -8.31 -14.70
CA ALA A 240 -25.71 -7.50 -13.59
C ALA A 240 -26.49 -8.35 -12.57
N GLU A 241 -27.29 -9.30 -13.04
CA GLU A 241 -28.01 -10.28 -12.20
C GLU A 241 -27.02 -11.16 -11.43
N GLU A 242 -25.96 -11.66 -12.08
CA GLU A 242 -24.92 -12.46 -11.40
C GLU A 242 -24.22 -11.68 -10.27
N TYR A 243 -23.78 -10.44 -10.55
CA TYR A 243 -23.17 -9.58 -9.54
C TYR A 243 -24.14 -9.29 -8.39
N THR A 244 -25.42 -9.09 -8.69
CA THR A 244 -26.47 -8.89 -7.69
C THR A 244 -26.57 -10.09 -6.74
N GLN A 245 -26.59 -11.32 -7.28
CA GLN A 245 -26.64 -12.53 -6.45
C GLN A 245 -25.40 -12.67 -5.55
N ARG A 246 -24.21 -12.32 -6.06
CA ARG A 246 -22.98 -12.31 -5.26
C ARG A 246 -23.02 -11.26 -4.16
N ALA A 247 -23.50 -10.06 -4.46
CA ALA A 247 -23.66 -8.99 -3.49
C ALA A 247 -24.67 -9.33 -2.37
N LYS A 248 -25.77 -10.04 -2.69
CA LYS A 248 -26.72 -10.52 -1.67
C LYS A 248 -26.08 -11.52 -0.71
N LYS A 249 -25.25 -12.46 -1.19
CA LYS A 249 -24.49 -13.38 -0.34
C LYS A 249 -23.52 -12.64 0.58
N LEU A 250 -22.86 -11.59 0.07
CA LEU A 250 -21.99 -10.74 0.89
C LEU A 250 -22.77 -10.07 2.03
N VAL A 251 -23.96 -9.52 1.74
CA VAL A 251 -24.85 -8.92 2.75
C VAL A 251 -25.21 -9.92 3.84
N GLU A 252 -25.46 -11.19 3.50
CA GLU A 252 -25.77 -12.25 4.46
C GLU A 252 -24.56 -12.64 5.32
N VAL A 253 -23.41 -12.88 4.69
CA VAL A 253 -22.19 -13.31 5.39
C VAL A 253 -21.73 -12.28 6.43
N PHE A 254 -21.95 -10.99 6.16
CA PHE A 254 -21.51 -9.88 7.01
C PHE A 254 -22.65 -9.19 7.77
N ASP A 255 -23.85 -9.76 7.82
CA ASP A 255 -25.00 -9.21 8.55
C ASP A 255 -25.31 -7.72 8.22
N LEU A 256 -25.16 -7.31 6.95
CA LEU A 256 -25.33 -5.92 6.50
C LEU A 256 -26.80 -5.48 6.32
N GLY A 257 -27.75 -6.34 6.72
CA GLY A 257 -29.18 -6.03 6.74
C GLY A 257 -29.94 -6.29 5.44
N GLU A 258 -31.20 -6.72 5.57
CA GLU A 258 -32.08 -7.03 4.44
C GLU A 258 -32.35 -5.81 3.54
N TYR A 259 -32.36 -4.60 4.10
CA TYR A 259 -32.48 -3.35 3.34
C TYR A 259 -31.45 -3.28 2.19
N SER A 260 -30.22 -3.73 2.44
CA SER A 260 -29.15 -3.74 1.45
C SER A 260 -29.46 -4.68 0.28
N LYS A 261 -30.10 -5.83 0.55
CA LYS A 261 -30.55 -6.77 -0.49
C LYS A 261 -31.63 -6.15 -1.37
N TYR A 262 -32.63 -5.53 -0.77
CA TYR A 262 -33.71 -4.89 -1.53
C TYR A 262 -33.21 -3.72 -2.38
N THR A 263 -32.21 -2.97 -1.89
CA THR A 263 -31.57 -1.89 -2.67
C THR A 263 -30.88 -2.42 -3.94
N LEU A 264 -30.21 -3.57 -3.84
CA LEU A 264 -29.59 -4.24 -4.97
C LEU A 264 -30.65 -4.69 -6.00
N GLU A 265 -31.70 -5.36 -5.54
CA GLU A 265 -32.78 -5.85 -6.40
C GLU A 265 -33.54 -4.72 -7.10
N LEU A 266 -33.84 -3.65 -6.36
CA LEU A 266 -34.53 -2.48 -6.90
C LEU A 266 -33.72 -1.83 -8.04
N SER A 267 -32.39 -1.91 -8.00
CA SER A 267 -31.53 -1.38 -9.07
C SER A 267 -31.73 -2.12 -10.40
N LEU A 268 -31.95 -3.45 -10.38
CA LEU A 268 -32.28 -4.22 -11.57
C LEU A 268 -33.70 -3.92 -12.08
N ILE A 269 -34.65 -3.77 -11.16
CA ILE A 269 -36.06 -3.55 -11.49
C ILE A 269 -36.31 -2.17 -12.11
N LYS A 270 -35.58 -1.13 -11.66
CA LYS A 270 -35.66 0.22 -12.25
C LYS A 270 -35.44 0.22 -13.77
N GLU A 271 -34.48 -0.57 -14.24
CA GLU A 271 -34.17 -0.66 -15.69
C GLU A 271 -35.20 -1.50 -16.45
N LYS A 272 -35.68 -2.59 -15.83
CA LYS A 272 -36.72 -3.45 -16.41
C LYS A 272 -38.12 -2.80 -16.39
N ARG A 273 -38.33 -1.74 -15.60
CA ARG A 273 -39.62 -1.06 -15.35
C ARG A 273 -40.76 -2.02 -14.96
N ASP A 274 -40.45 -3.03 -14.16
CA ASP A 274 -41.44 -3.98 -13.62
C ASP A 274 -42.16 -3.33 -12.42
N GLU A 275 -43.37 -2.81 -12.67
CA GLU A 275 -44.16 -2.06 -11.69
C GLU A 275 -44.53 -2.89 -10.47
N GLU A 276 -45.05 -4.11 -10.65
CA GLU A 276 -45.49 -4.95 -9.53
C GLU A 276 -44.35 -5.29 -8.58
N LYS A 277 -43.19 -5.71 -9.13
CA LYS A 277 -42.01 -5.98 -8.29
C LYS A 277 -41.45 -4.72 -7.65
N ALA A 278 -41.50 -3.58 -8.34
CA ALA A 278 -41.04 -2.32 -7.76
C ALA A 278 -41.89 -1.91 -6.55
N VAL A 279 -43.22 -2.06 -6.61
CA VAL A 279 -44.12 -1.81 -5.48
C VAL A 279 -43.79 -2.72 -4.29
N GLU A 280 -43.59 -4.01 -4.54
CA GLU A 280 -43.24 -4.99 -3.51
C GLU A 280 -41.91 -4.63 -2.82
N LEU A 281 -40.87 -4.36 -3.62
CA LEU A 281 -39.55 -4.00 -3.10
C LEU A 281 -39.56 -2.69 -2.30
N ILE A 282 -40.29 -1.66 -2.77
CA ILE A 282 -40.45 -0.40 -2.04
C ILE A 282 -41.05 -0.63 -0.65
N ARG A 283 -42.10 -1.46 -0.56
CA ARG A 283 -42.70 -1.83 0.73
C ARG A 283 -41.69 -2.53 1.63
N ASN A 284 -41.02 -3.56 1.11
CA ASN A 284 -40.04 -4.33 1.86
C ASN A 284 -38.87 -3.46 2.36
N MET A 285 -38.41 -2.50 1.55
CA MET A 285 -37.37 -1.53 1.95
C MET A 285 -37.82 -0.64 3.11
N ILE A 286 -39.06 -0.15 3.09
CA ILE A 286 -39.59 0.70 4.17
C ILE A 286 -39.80 -0.13 5.44
N ASP A 287 -40.36 -1.34 5.33
CA ASP A 287 -40.64 -2.18 6.49
C ASP A 287 -39.38 -2.70 7.20
N ASN A 288 -38.32 -2.92 6.41
CA ASN A 288 -37.01 -3.36 6.89
C ASN A 288 -35.97 -2.23 6.97
N ALA A 289 -36.40 -0.96 7.00
CA ALA A 289 -35.47 0.18 7.02
C ALA A 289 -34.51 0.15 8.24
N ASP A 290 -34.97 -0.35 9.39
CA ASP A 290 -34.16 -0.54 10.60
C ASP A 290 -33.10 -1.64 10.46
N SER A 291 -33.23 -2.52 9.47
CA SER A 291 -32.23 -3.57 9.22
C SER A 291 -30.88 -3.02 8.76
N MET A 292 -30.79 -1.74 8.34
CA MET A 292 -29.52 -1.04 8.10
C MET A 292 -28.56 -1.12 9.30
N ASN A 293 -29.12 -1.31 10.51
CA ASN A 293 -28.39 -1.42 11.76
C ASN A 293 -28.19 -2.86 12.24
N ASN A 294 -28.54 -3.88 11.46
CA ASN A 294 -28.45 -5.28 11.89
C ASN A 294 -27.03 -5.66 12.33
N PHE A 295 -26.00 -5.11 11.68
CA PHE A 295 -24.62 -5.31 12.08
C PHE A 295 -24.36 -4.91 13.55
N MET A 296 -25.08 -3.91 14.10
CA MET A 296 -24.93 -3.52 15.52
C MET A 296 -25.42 -4.58 16.50
N ARG A 297 -26.25 -5.53 16.04
CA ARG A 297 -26.79 -6.64 16.85
C ARG A 297 -26.18 -7.99 16.46
N SER A 298 -25.28 -8.01 15.48
CA SER A 298 -24.66 -9.22 14.99
C SER A 298 -23.64 -9.76 15.99
N LYS A 299 -23.59 -11.10 16.11
CA LYS A 299 -22.55 -11.80 16.87
C LYS A 299 -21.17 -11.67 16.24
N LEU A 300 -21.09 -11.30 14.96
CA LEU A 300 -19.86 -11.07 14.21
C LEU A 300 -19.09 -9.84 14.73
N TYR A 301 -19.80 -8.86 15.30
CA TYR A 301 -19.23 -7.56 15.72
C TYR A 301 -19.38 -7.31 17.24
N LYS A 302 -19.23 -8.37 18.04
CA LYS A 302 -19.58 -8.36 19.48
C LYS A 302 -18.65 -7.52 20.36
N HIS A 303 -17.40 -7.29 19.94
CA HIS A 303 -16.40 -6.55 20.71
C HIS A 303 -16.33 -5.09 20.29
N ARG A 304 -16.99 -4.71 19.19
CA ARG A 304 -17.11 -3.31 18.79
C ARG A 304 -17.89 -2.55 19.86
N LYS A 305 -17.22 -1.59 20.50
CA LYS A 305 -17.86 -0.64 21.43
C LYS A 305 -18.72 0.33 20.63
N ILE A 306 -19.88 -0.13 20.21
CA ILE A 306 -20.89 0.71 19.56
C ILE A 306 -21.59 1.46 20.68
N GLU A 307 -21.47 2.79 20.68
CA GLU A 307 -22.36 3.65 21.46
C GLU A 307 -23.80 3.44 20.93
N VAL A 308 -24.52 2.50 21.55
CA VAL A 308 -25.93 2.17 21.27
C VAL A 308 -26.83 3.41 21.38
N THR A 309 -26.35 4.46 22.04
CA THR A 309 -26.95 5.78 22.17
C THR A 309 -27.20 6.51 20.84
N ASN A 310 -26.57 6.10 19.73
CA ASN A 310 -26.75 6.70 18.40
C ASN A 310 -27.57 5.86 17.41
N SER A 311 -28.17 4.73 17.80
CA SER A 311 -29.09 4.02 16.91
C SER A 311 -30.32 4.89 16.65
N LEU A 312 -30.53 5.33 15.41
CA LEU A 312 -31.74 6.07 15.06
C LEU A 312 -32.96 5.20 15.37
N ASP A 313 -34.04 5.80 15.88
CA ASP A 313 -35.31 5.10 16.04
C ASP A 313 -35.84 4.59 14.68
N LYS A 314 -36.59 3.49 14.69
CA LYS A 314 -37.12 2.80 13.50
C LYS A 314 -37.84 3.77 12.56
N ASP A 315 -38.57 4.73 13.11
CA ASP A 315 -39.29 5.74 12.32
C ASP A 315 -38.37 6.70 11.57
N ARG A 316 -37.18 6.99 12.11
CA ARG A 316 -36.18 7.81 11.42
C ARG A 316 -35.60 7.07 10.21
N TYR A 317 -35.32 5.78 10.33
CA TYR A 317 -34.89 4.96 9.19
C TYR A 317 -35.95 4.94 8.08
N LYS A 318 -37.22 4.69 8.44
CA LYS A 318 -38.32 4.72 7.49
C LYS A 318 -38.41 6.08 6.78
N LYS A 319 -38.26 7.19 7.51
CA LYS A 319 -38.25 8.54 6.93
C LYS A 319 -37.11 8.75 5.93
N ILE A 320 -35.90 8.25 6.22
CA ILE A 320 -34.76 8.32 5.30
C ILE A 320 -35.06 7.54 4.01
N VAL A 321 -35.56 6.31 4.14
CA VAL A 321 -35.90 5.47 2.98
C VAL A 321 -36.98 6.11 2.12
N ARG A 322 -38.08 6.60 2.72
CA ARG A 322 -39.13 7.35 2.00
C ARG A 322 -38.56 8.53 1.23
N MET A 323 -37.72 9.35 1.89
CA MET A 323 -37.10 10.52 1.26
C MET A 323 -36.20 10.11 0.09
N SER A 324 -35.44 9.01 0.21
CA SER A 324 -34.61 8.48 -0.87
C SER A 324 -35.46 8.06 -2.06
N ILE A 325 -36.56 7.35 -1.83
CA ILE A 325 -37.47 6.89 -2.89
C ILE A 325 -38.14 8.08 -3.59
N ILE A 326 -38.61 9.08 -2.83
CA ILE A 326 -39.23 10.30 -3.39
C ILE A 326 -38.24 11.05 -4.30
N LYS A 327 -36.97 11.15 -3.92
CA LYS A 327 -35.95 11.87 -4.69
C LYS A 327 -35.44 11.12 -5.93
N ASP A 328 -35.60 9.80 -5.97
CA ASP A 328 -35.07 8.97 -7.05
C ASP A 328 -35.97 9.02 -8.30
N LYS A 329 -35.55 9.77 -9.32
CA LYS A 329 -36.29 9.91 -10.58
C LYS A 329 -36.43 8.60 -11.36
N ALA A 330 -35.54 7.63 -11.14
CA ALA A 330 -35.66 6.33 -11.78
C ALA A 330 -36.91 5.55 -11.34
N LEU A 331 -37.57 5.97 -10.26
CA LEU A 331 -38.80 5.36 -9.74
C LEU A 331 -40.07 6.14 -10.14
N ASP A 332 -39.98 7.18 -10.96
CA ASP A 332 -41.15 8.00 -11.32
C ASP A 332 -42.26 7.16 -11.99
N PHE A 333 -41.91 6.06 -12.65
CA PHE A 333 -42.86 5.13 -13.27
C PHE A 333 -43.79 4.42 -12.26
N VAL A 334 -43.41 4.31 -10.98
CA VAL A 334 -44.18 3.57 -9.95
C VAL A 334 -44.66 4.47 -8.80
N LYS A 335 -44.16 5.71 -8.70
CA LYS A 335 -44.52 6.64 -7.61
C LYS A 335 -46.00 7.01 -7.58
N ASP A 336 -46.65 6.98 -8.74
CA ASP A 336 -48.06 7.35 -8.83
C ASP A 336 -49.03 6.24 -8.40
N ASP A 337 -48.54 5.01 -8.25
CA ASP A 337 -49.32 3.86 -7.78
C ASP A 337 -49.91 4.14 -6.39
N PRO A 338 -51.22 3.95 -6.17
CA PRO A 338 -51.86 4.18 -4.87
C PRO A 338 -51.21 3.45 -3.70
N ARG A 339 -50.69 2.23 -3.94
CA ARG A 339 -49.98 1.40 -2.95
C ARG A 339 -48.69 2.10 -2.53
N VAL A 340 -47.93 2.66 -3.47
CA VAL A 340 -46.68 3.39 -3.18
C VAL A 340 -46.97 4.75 -2.55
N LYS A 341 -47.95 5.51 -3.05
CA LYS A 341 -48.36 6.79 -2.44
C LYS A 341 -48.71 6.65 -0.96
N SER A 342 -49.38 5.57 -0.59
CA SER A 342 -49.73 5.31 0.81
C SER A 342 -48.51 5.09 1.71
N LEU A 343 -47.43 4.52 1.17
CA LEU A 343 -46.19 4.23 1.89
C LEU A 343 -45.26 5.44 2.02
N LEU A 344 -45.37 6.39 1.08
CA LEU A 344 -44.51 7.59 1.01
C LEU A 344 -45.04 8.81 1.76
N LYS A 345 -46.29 8.75 2.26
CA LYS A 345 -46.82 9.69 3.26
C LYS A 345 -46.12 9.47 4.60
#